data_AF-A0AA42QH29-F1
#
_entry.id   AF-A0AA42QH29-F1
#
_cell.length_a   1.000
_cell.length_b   1.000
_cell.length_c   1.000
_cell.angle_alpha   90.00
_cell.angle_beta   90.00
_cell.angle_gamma   90.00
#
_symmetry.space_group_name_H-M   'P 1'
#
loop_
_entity.id
_entity.type
_entity.pdbx_description
1 polymer ?
#
loop_
_entity_poly.entity_id
_entity_poly.type
_entity_poly.pdbx_seq_one_letter_code
_entity_poly.pdbx_strand_id
1 'polypeptide(L)'
;MILGSDNAFAQAISQLERHAAGQPEVQHLTRLYRTAATRLIGSDGTLVSFACGYSLCVGEIRSRTDDDFNAWSEAIGMDKAAPVYSLATAPMTWGRDQRGGRFVFSVDPSANAISSR
;
A
#
# COMPACT_ATOMS: atom_id res chain seq x y z
N MET A 1 6.48 7.89 -13.03
CA MET A 1 6.14 7.67 -11.61
C MET A 1 5.42 6.32 -11.52
N ILE A 2 5.86 5.38 -10.65
CA ILE A 2 5.31 4.01 -10.60
C ILE A 2 3.80 4.00 -10.34
N LEU A 3 3.32 4.83 -9.40
CA LEU A 3 1.91 4.82 -9.00
C LEU A 3 0.96 5.29 -10.11
N GLY A 4 1.38 6.25 -10.94
CA GLY A 4 0.55 6.82 -12.02
C GLY A 4 0.54 6.01 -13.32
N SER A 5 1.26 4.89 -13.41
CA SER A 5 1.31 4.07 -14.62
C SER A 5 0.87 2.64 -14.33
N ASP A 6 -0.21 2.20 -14.99
CA ASP A 6 -0.76 0.85 -14.82
C ASP A 6 0.26 -0.24 -15.11
N ASN A 7 1.01 -0.09 -16.21
CA ASN A 7 2.04 -1.06 -16.59
C ASN A 7 3.19 -1.11 -15.58
N ALA A 8 3.70 0.06 -15.16
CA ALA A 8 4.79 0.10 -14.19
C ALA A 8 4.36 -0.45 -12.82
N PHE A 9 3.14 -0.14 -12.39
CA PHE A 9 2.56 -0.64 -11.15
C PHE A 9 2.37 -2.16 -11.17
N ALA A 10 1.74 -2.70 -12.22
CA ALA A 10 1.56 -4.15 -12.35
C ALA A 10 2.89 -4.90 -12.41
N GLN A 11 3.89 -4.34 -13.10
CA GLN A 11 5.24 -4.91 -13.12
C GLN A 11 5.90 -4.90 -11.73
N ALA A 12 5.74 -3.82 -10.96
CA ALA A 12 6.28 -3.72 -9.62
C ALA A 12 5.68 -4.78 -8.67
N ILE A 13 4.35 -4.93 -8.67
CA ILE A 13 3.66 -5.98 -7.91
C ILE A 13 4.21 -7.37 -8.29
N SER A 14 4.24 -7.68 -9.58
CA SER A 14 4.68 -8.98 -10.08
C SER A 14 6.14 -9.29 -9.73
N GLN A 15 7.02 -8.28 -9.73
CA GLN A 15 8.42 -8.44 -9.31
C GLN A 15 8.53 -8.73 -7.80
N LEU A 16 7.78 -8.00 -6.97
CA LEU A 16 7.76 -8.22 -5.52
C LEU A 16 7.21 -9.60 -5.16
N GLU A 17 6.13 -10.04 -5.82
CA GLU A 17 5.55 -11.38 -5.61
C GLU A 17 6.54 -12.49 -5.97
N ARG A 18 7.23 -12.38 -7.10
CA ARG A 18 8.28 -13.34 -7.48
C ARG A 18 9.42 -13.37 -6.46
N HIS A 19 9.81 -12.22 -5.95
CA HIS A 19 10.87 -12.15 -4.92
C HIS A 19 10.41 -12.76 -3.59
N ALA A 20 9.16 -12.49 -3.17
CA ALA A 20 8.59 -13.02 -1.94
C ALA A 20 8.41 -14.55 -1.95
N ALA A 21 8.17 -15.16 -3.13
CA ALA A 21 7.92 -16.60 -3.23
C ALA A 21 9.06 -17.47 -2.65
N GLY A 22 10.30 -16.99 -2.70
CA GLY A 22 11.47 -17.69 -2.15
C GLY A 22 11.93 -17.22 -0.76
N GLN A 23 11.24 -16.25 -0.15
CA GLN A 23 11.74 -15.52 1.03
C GLN A 23 10.71 -15.54 2.17
N PRO A 24 10.80 -16.46 3.15
CA PRO A 24 9.83 -16.59 4.24
C PRO A 24 9.60 -15.30 5.04
N GLU A 25 10.64 -14.51 5.25
CA GLU A 25 10.59 -13.22 5.96
C GLU A 25 9.73 -12.22 5.20
N VAL A 26 9.88 -12.14 3.88
CA VAL A 26 9.08 -11.27 3.01
C VAL A 26 7.62 -11.73 2.98
N GLN A 27 7.37 -13.04 3.00
CA GLN A 27 6.01 -13.57 3.10
C GLN A 27 5.35 -13.22 4.44
N HIS A 28 6.11 -13.28 5.54
CA HIS A 28 5.62 -12.88 6.85
C HIS A 28 5.29 -11.39 6.89
N LEU A 29 6.20 -10.53 6.40
CA LEU A 29 5.97 -9.09 6.27
C LEU A 29 4.73 -8.80 5.42
N THR A 30 4.61 -9.46 4.26
CA THR A 30 3.44 -9.30 3.38
C THR A 30 2.14 -9.66 4.10
N ARG A 31 2.12 -10.73 4.91
CA ARG A 31 0.94 -11.09 5.70
C ARG A 31 0.62 -10.05 6.76
N LEU A 32 1.62 -9.62 7.53
CA LEU A 32 1.45 -8.61 8.59
C LEU A 32 0.81 -7.33 8.04
N TYR A 33 1.42 -6.77 6.99
CA TYR A 33 0.95 -5.50 6.44
C TYR A 33 -0.34 -5.64 5.62
N ARG A 34 -0.59 -6.80 5.01
CA ARG A 34 -1.90 -7.07 4.40
C ARG A 34 -3.00 -7.06 5.45
N THR A 35 -2.78 -7.71 6.60
CA THR A 35 -3.74 -7.71 7.72
C THR A 35 -3.99 -6.30 8.24
N ALA A 36 -2.94 -5.49 8.42
CA ALA A 36 -3.07 -4.09 8.84
C ALA A 36 -3.86 -3.27 7.81
N ALA A 37 -3.46 -3.31 6.54
CA ALA A 37 -4.13 -2.59 5.47
C ALA A 37 -5.62 -2.96 5.38
N THR A 38 -5.96 -4.26 5.32
CA THR A 38 -7.35 -4.73 5.26
C THR A 38 -8.15 -4.31 6.48
N ARG A 39 -7.59 -4.39 7.69
CA ARG A 39 -8.27 -3.97 8.93
C ARG A 39 -8.64 -2.48 8.90
N LEU A 40 -7.76 -1.64 8.35
CA LEU A 40 -7.93 -0.18 8.34
C LEU A 40 -8.79 0.33 7.19
N ILE A 41 -8.96 -0.45 6.11
CA ILE A 41 -9.86 -0.11 5.00
C ILE A 41 -11.33 -0.13 5.44
N GLY A 42 -11.70 -1.01 6.38
CA GLY A 42 -13.08 -1.20 6.80
C GLY A 42 -13.93 -1.98 5.80
N SER A 43 -15.26 -1.96 5.97
CA SER A 43 -16.20 -2.75 5.15
C SER A 43 -16.43 -2.21 3.74
N ASP A 44 -16.12 -0.94 3.51
CA ASP A 44 -16.56 -0.20 2.34
C ASP A 44 -15.45 -0.03 1.28
N GLY A 45 -14.31 -0.68 1.47
CA GLY A 45 -13.21 -0.70 0.52
C GLY A 45 -12.56 -2.08 0.41
N THR A 46 -11.69 -2.22 -0.60
CA THR A 46 -11.02 -3.49 -0.91
C THR A 46 -9.55 -3.25 -1.21
N LEU A 47 -8.68 -4.06 -0.61
CA LEU A 47 -7.27 -4.16 -1.02
C LEU A 47 -7.19 -5.01 -2.30
N VAL A 48 -7.01 -4.36 -3.44
CA VAL A 48 -7.07 -4.98 -4.78
C VAL A 48 -5.80 -5.75 -5.10
N SER A 49 -4.66 -5.11 -4.91
CA SER A 49 -3.34 -5.72 -5.10
C SER A 49 -2.43 -5.27 -3.96
N PHE A 50 -1.52 -6.16 -3.57
CA PHE A 50 -0.60 -5.87 -2.48
C PHE A 50 0.57 -6.83 -2.50
N ALA A 51 1.79 -6.30 -2.46
CA ALA A 51 3.01 -7.08 -2.34
C ALA A 51 4.05 -6.30 -1.53
N CYS A 52 4.89 -7.02 -0.80
CA CYS A 52 6.03 -6.44 -0.09
C CYS A 52 7.34 -7.06 -0.56
N GLY A 53 8.41 -6.28 -0.46
CA GLY A 53 9.79 -6.74 -0.36
C GLY A 53 10.27 -6.67 1.10
N TYR A 54 11.57 -6.57 1.30
CA TYR A 54 12.15 -6.48 2.66
C TYR A 54 11.84 -5.17 3.38
N SER A 55 11.77 -4.05 2.65
CA SER A 55 11.64 -2.72 3.23
C SER A 55 10.53 -1.87 2.62
N LEU A 56 9.89 -2.36 1.56
CA LEU A 56 8.88 -1.62 0.81
C LEU A 56 7.66 -2.49 0.55
N CYS A 57 6.48 -1.91 0.68
CA CYS A 57 5.22 -2.51 0.26
C CYS A 57 4.52 -1.61 -0.74
N VAL A 58 3.89 -2.23 -1.74
CA VAL A 58 3.17 -1.56 -2.83
C VAL A 58 1.79 -2.17 -2.93
N GLY A 59 0.78 -1.35 -3.14
CA GLY A 59 -0.58 -1.86 -3.29
C GLY A 59 -1.56 -0.87 -3.88
N GLU A 60 -2.77 -1.35 -4.04
CA GLU A 60 -3.91 -0.63 -4.61
C GLU A 60 -5.14 -0.90 -3.75
N ILE A 61 -5.87 0.17 -3.44
CA ILE A 61 -7.16 0.11 -2.75
C ILE A 61 -8.23 0.67 -3.65
N ARG A 62 -9.38 0.00 -3.63
CA ARG A 62 -10.65 0.56 -4.09
C ARG A 62 -11.42 1.08 -2.89
N SER A 63 -11.95 2.29 -3.02
CA SER A 63 -12.77 2.98 -2.04
C SER A 63 -13.97 3.63 -2.74
N ARG A 64 -14.95 4.12 -1.97
CA ARG A 64 -16.12 4.83 -2.56
C ARG A 64 -15.80 6.27 -2.91
N THR A 65 -14.90 6.88 -2.14
CA THR A 65 -14.51 8.29 -2.29
C THR A 65 -12.99 8.43 -2.18
N ASP A 66 -12.47 9.55 -2.69
CA ASP A 66 -11.06 9.90 -2.50
C ASP A 66 -10.78 10.17 -1.02
N ASP A 67 -11.76 10.70 -0.28
CA ASP A 67 -11.69 10.90 1.17
C ASP A 67 -11.56 9.59 1.93
N ASP A 68 -12.29 8.53 1.53
CA ASP A 68 -12.16 7.19 2.12
C ASP A 68 -10.73 6.64 1.92
N PHE A 69 -10.11 6.91 0.76
CA PHE A 69 -8.72 6.51 0.49
C PHE A 69 -7.71 7.33 1.30
N ASN A 70 -7.92 8.65 1.42
CA ASN A 70 -7.07 9.53 2.21
C ASN A 70 -7.15 9.19 3.71
N ALA A 71 -8.35 8.91 4.23
CA ALA A 71 -8.55 8.47 5.61
C ALA A 71 -7.83 7.14 5.88
N TRP A 72 -7.89 6.19 4.95
CA TRP A 72 -7.09 4.97 5.04
C TRP A 72 -5.58 5.26 5.03
N SER A 73 -5.13 6.16 4.15
CA SER A 73 -3.71 6.55 4.02
C SER A 73 -3.16 7.15 5.32
N GLU A 74 -3.96 7.98 6.00
CA GLU A 74 -3.60 8.53 7.31
C GLU A 74 -3.57 7.43 8.38
N ALA A 75 -4.62 6.59 8.41
CA ALA A 75 -4.74 5.52 9.39
C ALA A 75 -3.60 4.49 9.30
N ILE A 76 -3.17 4.09 8.10
CA ILE A 76 -2.03 3.17 7.93
C ILE A 76 -0.70 3.82 8.32
N GLY A 77 -0.53 5.12 8.06
CA GLY A 77 0.65 5.88 8.50
C GLY A 77 0.76 6.01 10.02
N MET A 78 -0.36 5.91 10.74
CA MET A 78 -0.42 6.03 12.21
C MET A 78 -0.57 4.68 12.92
N ASP A 79 -0.62 3.55 12.21
CA ASP A 79 -0.86 2.24 12.82
C ASP A 79 0.34 1.77 13.65
N LYS A 80 0.16 1.70 14.96
CA LYS A 80 1.20 1.25 15.90
C LYS A 80 1.48 -0.26 15.80
N ALA A 81 0.52 -1.04 15.30
CA ALA A 81 0.67 -2.48 15.16
C ALA A 81 1.50 -2.88 13.93
N ALA A 82 1.59 -2.00 12.94
CA ALA A 82 2.37 -2.19 11.71
C ALA A 82 3.02 -0.85 11.29
N PRO A 83 4.15 -0.46 11.90
CA PRO A 83 4.73 0.86 11.70
C PRO A 83 5.15 1.13 10.25
N VAL A 84 4.64 2.23 9.70
CA VAL A 84 5.04 2.76 8.39
C VAL A 84 5.90 4.00 8.61
N TYR A 85 7.06 4.03 7.96
CA TYR A 85 8.02 5.13 8.14
C TYR A 85 7.94 6.16 7.02
N SER A 86 7.67 5.75 5.78
CA SER A 86 7.47 6.67 4.66
C SER A 86 6.33 6.17 3.79
N LEU A 87 5.44 7.05 3.35
CA LEU A 87 4.25 6.72 2.58
C LEU A 87 4.12 7.69 1.40
N ALA A 88 3.91 7.14 0.22
CA ALA A 88 3.53 7.90 -0.96
C ALA A 88 2.25 7.30 -1.54
N THR A 89 1.29 8.15 -1.87
CA THR A 89 0.00 7.76 -2.43
C THR A 89 -0.25 8.46 -3.75
N ALA A 90 -1.10 7.84 -4.57
CA ALA A 90 -1.66 8.43 -5.76
C ALA A 90 -3.16 8.07 -5.79
N PRO A 91 -4.05 9.03 -5.50
CA PRO A 91 -5.48 8.86 -5.73
C PRO A 91 -5.75 8.56 -7.21
N MET A 92 -6.70 7.68 -7.48
CA MET A 92 -7.01 7.18 -8.82
C MET A 92 -8.53 7.13 -9.03
N THR A 93 -8.94 7.42 -10.26
CA THR A 93 -10.33 7.23 -10.71
C THR A 93 -10.32 6.29 -11.91
N TRP A 94 -10.91 5.10 -11.75
CA TRP A 94 -10.98 4.09 -12.81
C TRP A 94 -12.40 4.06 -13.42
N GLY A 95 -12.64 4.92 -14.41
CA GLY A 95 -13.97 5.06 -15.05
C GLY A 95 -15.01 5.74 -14.16
N ARG A 96 -16.30 5.64 -14.52
CA ARG A 96 -17.38 6.15 -13.65
C ARG A 96 -17.50 5.21 -12.45
N ASP A 97 -17.34 5.76 -11.26
CA ASP A 97 -17.69 5.15 -9.97
C ASP A 97 -16.65 4.23 -9.30
N GLN A 98 -15.50 3.92 -9.92
CA GLN A 98 -14.40 3.29 -9.18
C GLN A 98 -13.41 4.36 -8.71
N ARG A 99 -13.31 4.52 -7.40
CA ARG A 99 -12.36 5.40 -6.74
C ARG A 99 -11.40 4.60 -5.86
N GLY A 100 -10.36 5.27 -5.40
CA GLY A 100 -9.34 4.67 -4.57
C GLY A 100 -7.98 5.24 -4.89
N GLY A 101 -6.97 4.40 -4.79
CA GLY A 101 -5.63 4.85 -5.08
C GLY A 101 -4.59 3.75 -4.95
N ARG A 102 -3.41 4.09 -5.47
CA ARG A 102 -2.21 3.27 -5.33
C ARG A 102 -1.34 3.87 -4.27
N PHE A 103 -0.56 3.04 -3.62
CA PHE A 103 0.35 3.46 -2.57
C PHE A 103 1.65 2.66 -2.61
N VAL A 104 2.68 3.29 -2.08
CA VAL A 104 3.94 2.65 -1.70
C VAL A 104 4.29 3.14 -0.31
N PHE A 105 4.69 2.24 0.57
CA PHE A 105 5.25 2.62 1.85
C PHE A 105 6.49 1.84 2.21
N SER A 106 7.31 2.43 3.07
CA SER A 106 8.47 1.78 3.67
C SER A 106 8.20 1.36 5.10
N VAL A 107 8.74 0.19 5.45
CA VAL A 107 8.73 -0.42 6.78
C VAL A 107 10.11 -0.37 7.44
N ASP A 108 11.08 0.25 6.76
CA ASP A 108 12.43 0.45 7.24
C ASP A 108 12.49 1.72 8.10
N PRO A 109 12.87 1.64 9.39
CA PRO A 109 12.99 2.81 10.25
C PRO A 109 14.05 3.83 9.78
N SER A 110 15.01 3.39 8.96
CA SER A 110 16.02 4.26 8.37
C SER A 110 15.51 5.00 7.13
N ALA A 111 14.39 4.56 6.55
CA ALA A 111 13.67 5.31 5.54
C ALA A 111 12.96 6.48 6.25
N ASN A 112 13.73 7.53 6.53
CA ASN A 112 13.27 8.70 7.27
C ASN A 112 11.83 9.08 6.90
N ALA A 113 11.02 9.26 7.93
CA ALA A 113 9.73 9.90 7.80
C ALA A 113 9.90 11.20 7.04
N ILE A 114 9.31 11.26 5.85
CA ILE A 114 8.85 12.54 5.31
C ILE A 114 7.67 12.93 6.21
N SER A 115 8.00 13.27 7.46
CA SER A 115 7.17 14.08 8.32
C SER A 115 7.07 15.41 7.60
N SER A 116 5.87 15.69 7.12
CA SER A 116 5.44 16.94 6.53
C SER A 116 6.07 18.15 7.22
N ARG A 117 6.68 19.03 6.43
CA ARG A 117 6.56 20.47 6.69
C ARG A 117 5.50 21.03 5.77
#